data_AF-A0A7V4XQX0-F1
#
_entry.id   AF-A0A7V4XQX0-F1
#
_cell.length_a   1.000
_cell.length_b   1.000
_cell.length_c   1.000
_cell.angle_alpha   90.00
_cell.angle_beta   90.00
_cell.angle_gamma   90.00
#
_symmetry.space_group_name_H-M   'P 1'
#
loop_
_entity.id
_entity.type
_entity.pdbx_description
1 polymer ?
#
loop_
_entity_poly.entity_id
_entity_poly.type
_entity_poly.pdbx_seq_one_letter_code
_entity_poly.pdbx_strand_id
1 'polypeptide(L)'
;MKKSFRTIFTAIAAPAPNRTPWSLFAMLTVLILFVQGYHPWSNDAGIYLAGVRKLMDPGLYRSDAPFIVSHTHLSIFAPTLADFIRLTHANFAWTIFGAYLFSTALFLYASWQIAVRLLASQRARLGALWMAAALYSLPVAGTALVIMDPYLTARSFSTPLDLLAVSAALDRRYVRTGIWLVLAALLHPLMAAFAFAFVVILVALDRERPRFALSLCVMGILAAAIAYWNSLFQPIFIAYREALLLPAHTFLFLGRWQWYEIAGAVLPLILFAVTAWKSGLRSRIAHICLAAILTGASSLIIAAFFVPVRGPYLLVPLQVMRIDHILYALGVILFGGLVAHLTNRRTWIAFVFFLLAFTGMGIAARLSYPGCRAVEWPGLAPKNPWSQAFLWIRGHTPPAAVFAFNPRLVYQPEEDEQGFRVLSERSQLPDDKDAGVVAVFPSLAFRWARERNATLHINTESDAERVKILAPLGVTWLLLPPNAATQFPCPYSNRVVKACQLPGHS
;
A
#
# COMPACT_ATOMS: atom_id res chain seq x y z
N MET A 1 30.02 -35.32 8.44
CA MET A 1 29.10 -34.16 8.28
C MET A 1 29.29 -33.34 6.98
N LYS A 2 29.75 -33.93 5.85
CA LYS A 2 29.92 -33.19 4.57
C LYS A 2 28.84 -33.48 3.49
N LYS A 3 27.89 -34.39 3.76
CA LYS A 3 26.65 -34.56 2.97
C LYS A 3 25.51 -33.80 3.69
N SER A 4 25.22 -32.54 3.36
CA SER A 4 23.95 -31.94 3.83
C SER A 4 23.43 -30.67 3.15
N PHE A 5 24.17 -29.95 2.30
CA PHE A 5 23.64 -28.69 1.72
C PHE A 5 23.42 -28.72 0.20
N ARG A 6 24.26 -29.44 -0.57
CA ARG A 6 24.05 -29.59 -2.03
C ARG A 6 22.78 -30.36 -2.39
N THR A 7 22.32 -31.26 -1.53
CA THR A 7 21.08 -32.06 -1.70
C THR A 7 19.81 -31.27 -1.36
N ILE A 8 19.93 -30.05 -0.82
CA ILE A 8 18.78 -29.21 -0.42
C ILE A 8 18.02 -28.69 -1.66
N PHE A 9 18.67 -28.60 -2.82
CA PHE A 9 18.11 -27.97 -4.02
C PHE A 9 18.16 -28.84 -5.29
N THR A 10 18.71 -30.05 -5.24
CA THR A 10 18.82 -30.98 -6.39
C THR A 10 18.00 -32.25 -6.21
N ALA A 11 16.68 -32.10 -6.04
CA ALA A 11 15.73 -33.20 -6.21
C ALA A 11 14.64 -32.77 -7.19
N ILE A 12 14.87 -33.04 -8.48
CA ILE A 12 13.82 -33.07 -9.49
C ILE A 12 13.25 -34.50 -9.52
N ALA A 13 11.91 -34.56 -9.61
CA ALA A 13 11.05 -35.70 -9.93
C ALA A 13 10.56 -36.61 -8.79
N ALA A 14 9.41 -36.23 -8.21
CA ALA A 14 8.16 -36.99 -8.39
C ALA A 14 6.97 -36.03 -8.17
N PRO A 15 5.93 -36.03 -9.03
CA PRO A 15 4.74 -35.20 -8.82
C PRO A 15 3.95 -35.78 -7.65
N ALA A 16 4.13 -35.25 -6.44
CA ALA A 16 3.13 -35.40 -5.41
C ALA A 16 1.83 -34.76 -5.92
N PRO A 17 0.64 -35.38 -5.70
CA PRO A 17 -0.62 -34.80 -6.13
C PRO A 17 -0.78 -33.41 -5.49
N ASN A 18 -0.65 -32.38 -6.32
CA ASN A 18 -0.78 -30.96 -5.95
C ASN A 18 -2.26 -30.60 -5.73
N ARG A 19 -2.90 -31.19 -4.72
CA ARG A 19 -4.19 -30.68 -4.28
C ARG A 19 -3.96 -29.32 -3.65
N THR A 20 -4.50 -28.28 -4.29
CA THR A 20 -4.52 -26.93 -3.73
C THR A 20 -5.20 -26.98 -2.35
N PRO A 21 -4.54 -26.51 -1.27
CA PRO A 21 -5.06 -26.65 0.09
C PRO A 21 -6.11 -25.55 0.39
N TRP A 22 -7.27 -25.63 -0.26
CA TRP A 22 -8.33 -24.61 -0.15
C TRP A 22 -8.79 -24.35 1.28
N SER A 23 -8.91 -25.40 2.10
CA SER A 23 -9.26 -25.27 3.52
C SER A 23 -8.23 -24.49 4.32
N LEU A 24 -6.94 -24.65 3.98
CA LEU A 24 -5.85 -23.90 4.61
C LEU A 24 -5.88 -22.43 4.20
N PHE A 25 -6.21 -22.11 2.95
CA PHE A 25 -6.40 -20.71 2.53
C PHE A 25 -7.52 -20.06 3.32
N ALA A 26 -8.69 -20.71 3.43
CA ALA A 26 -9.80 -20.20 4.21
C ALA A 26 -9.41 -19.98 5.68
N MET A 27 -8.76 -20.97 6.30
CA MET A 27 -8.29 -20.87 7.68
C MET A 27 -7.29 -19.71 7.88
N LEU A 28 -6.31 -19.57 6.99
CA LEU A 28 -5.30 -18.51 7.08
C LEU A 28 -5.88 -17.13 6.77
N THR A 29 -6.83 -17.00 5.85
CA THR A 29 -7.55 -15.74 5.62
C THR A 29 -8.28 -15.30 6.89
N VAL A 30 -8.96 -16.22 7.57
CA VAL A 30 -9.62 -15.94 8.85
C VAL A 30 -8.60 -15.58 9.94
N LEU A 31 -7.47 -16.30 9.99
CA LEU A 31 -6.41 -16.01 10.95
C LEU A 31 -5.79 -14.61 10.73
N ILE A 32 -5.52 -14.22 9.48
CA ILE A 32 -5.01 -12.90 9.11
C ILE A 32 -5.99 -11.82 9.57
N LEU A 33 -7.29 -11.99 9.27
CA LEU A 33 -8.35 -11.07 9.70
C LEU A 33 -8.31 -10.81 11.21
N PHE A 34 -8.19 -11.87 12.03
CA PHE A 34 -8.25 -11.72 13.49
C PHE A 34 -6.92 -11.28 14.13
N VAL A 35 -5.78 -11.65 13.54
CA VAL A 35 -4.46 -11.32 14.10
C VAL A 35 -3.99 -9.94 13.64
N GLN A 36 -4.06 -9.67 12.34
CA GLN A 36 -3.54 -8.44 11.74
C GLN A 36 -4.63 -7.38 11.50
N GLY A 37 -5.89 -7.76 11.67
CA GLY A 37 -7.00 -6.83 11.71
C GLY A 37 -7.59 -6.46 10.35
N TYR A 38 -8.65 -5.65 10.41
CA TYR A 38 -9.34 -5.11 9.25
C TYR A 38 -9.82 -3.69 9.55
N HIS A 39 -9.29 -2.73 8.79
CA HIS A 39 -9.43 -1.29 9.00
C HIS A 39 -9.90 -0.58 7.72
N PRO A 40 -11.13 -0.83 7.25
CA PRO A 40 -11.58 -0.51 5.90
C PRO A 40 -11.53 0.95 5.50
N TRP A 41 -11.46 1.86 6.47
CA TRP A 41 -11.55 3.30 6.23
C TRP A 41 -10.23 4.01 6.41
N SER A 42 -9.17 3.34 6.87
CA SER A 42 -7.90 3.97 7.18
C SER A 42 -7.03 4.18 5.95
N ASN A 43 -6.03 5.06 6.09
CA ASN A 43 -4.90 5.16 5.16
C ASN A 43 -5.38 5.35 3.68
N ASP A 44 -4.73 4.74 2.70
CA ASP A 44 -5.10 4.79 1.28
C ASP A 44 -6.55 4.39 0.99
N ALA A 45 -7.17 3.51 1.80
CA ALA A 45 -8.56 3.11 1.59
C ALA A 45 -9.52 4.30 1.68
N GLY A 46 -9.20 5.31 2.51
CA GLY A 46 -9.95 6.56 2.58
C GLY A 46 -10.06 7.29 1.24
N ILE A 47 -9.04 7.19 0.37
CA ILE A 47 -9.02 7.79 -0.97
C ILE A 47 -9.72 6.88 -1.97
N TYR A 48 -9.30 5.60 -2.03
CA TYR A 48 -9.85 4.63 -2.98
C TYR A 48 -11.37 4.45 -2.83
N LEU A 49 -11.85 4.28 -1.60
CA LEU A 49 -13.26 4.03 -1.32
C LEU A 49 -14.11 5.29 -1.40
N ALA A 50 -13.55 6.47 -1.14
CA ALA A 50 -14.22 7.73 -1.48
C ALA A 50 -14.41 7.85 -3.01
N GLY A 51 -13.44 7.38 -3.81
CA GLY A 51 -13.57 7.29 -5.26
C GLY A 51 -14.70 6.36 -5.71
N VAL A 52 -14.82 5.19 -5.08
CA VAL A 52 -15.94 4.27 -5.35
C VAL A 52 -17.28 4.94 -5.02
N ARG A 53 -17.40 5.61 -3.87
CA ARG A 53 -18.63 6.34 -3.49
C ARG A 53 -18.94 7.48 -4.45
N LYS A 54 -17.94 8.23 -4.91
CA LYS A 54 -18.11 9.31 -5.90
C LYS A 54 -18.65 8.79 -7.23
N LEU A 55 -18.21 7.61 -7.67
CA LEU A 55 -18.70 6.98 -8.90
C LEU A 55 -20.11 6.41 -8.73
N MET A 56 -20.47 5.97 -7.52
CA MET A 56 -21.83 5.53 -7.19
C MET A 56 -22.82 6.69 -7.09
N ASP A 57 -22.42 7.78 -6.43
CA ASP A 57 -23.19 9.01 -6.27
C ASP A 57 -22.34 10.22 -6.72
N PRO A 58 -22.55 10.69 -7.96
CA PRO A 58 -21.86 11.87 -8.49
C PRO A 58 -22.11 13.15 -7.69
N GLY A 59 -23.14 13.19 -6.84
CA GLY A 59 -23.48 14.31 -5.98
C GLY A 59 -22.49 14.53 -4.82
N LEU A 60 -21.74 13.51 -4.41
CA LEU A 60 -20.78 13.57 -3.31
C LEU A 60 -19.50 14.34 -3.67
N TYR A 61 -18.81 14.88 -2.67
CA TYR A 61 -17.44 15.45 -2.80
C TYR A 61 -17.29 16.52 -3.88
N ARG A 62 -18.25 17.45 -4.04
CA ARG A 62 -18.26 18.36 -5.19
C ARG A 62 -17.04 19.27 -5.25
N SER A 63 -16.65 19.87 -4.12
CA SER A 63 -15.55 20.83 -4.11
C SER A 63 -14.20 20.13 -4.27
N ASP A 64 -13.98 19.00 -3.60
CA ASP A 64 -12.71 18.31 -3.45
C ASP A 64 -12.56 17.06 -4.35
N ALA A 65 -13.50 16.83 -5.27
CA ALA A 65 -13.46 15.73 -6.24
C ALA A 65 -12.08 15.50 -6.88
N PRO A 66 -11.30 16.52 -7.30
CA PRO A 66 -9.99 16.30 -7.91
C PRO A 66 -9.01 15.48 -7.05
N PHE A 67 -9.06 15.58 -5.72
CA PHE A 67 -8.20 14.79 -4.83
C PHE A 67 -8.63 13.31 -4.74
N ILE A 68 -9.82 12.98 -5.20
CA ILE A 68 -10.41 11.65 -5.13
C ILE A 68 -10.35 10.96 -6.50
N VAL A 69 -10.78 11.66 -7.56
CA VAL A 69 -10.95 11.06 -8.91
C VAL A 69 -9.67 11.04 -9.73
N SER A 70 -8.62 11.75 -9.30
CA SER A 70 -7.34 11.74 -10.04
C SER A 70 -6.74 10.33 -10.12
N HIS A 71 -6.97 9.46 -9.15
CA HIS A 71 -6.50 8.07 -9.26
C HIS A 71 -7.48 7.16 -10.01
N THR A 72 -8.78 7.47 -10.03
CA THR A 72 -9.82 6.57 -10.54
C THR A 72 -9.80 6.41 -12.06
N HIS A 73 -9.25 7.37 -12.81
CA HIS A 73 -9.14 7.26 -14.27
C HIS A 73 -7.96 6.40 -14.73
N LEU A 74 -7.00 6.12 -13.84
CA LEU A 74 -5.82 5.28 -14.13
C LEU A 74 -6.05 3.81 -13.80
N SER A 75 -7.20 3.45 -13.23
CA SER A 75 -7.48 2.12 -12.70
C SER A 75 -8.93 1.73 -12.87
N ILE A 76 -9.18 0.48 -13.27
CA ILE A 76 -10.52 -0.10 -13.31
C ILE A 76 -11.04 -0.51 -11.93
N PHE A 77 -10.22 -0.45 -10.87
CA PHE A 77 -10.59 -0.91 -9.53
C PHE A 77 -11.85 -0.21 -9.00
N ALA A 78 -11.83 1.12 -8.93
CA ALA A 78 -12.94 1.89 -8.40
C ALA A 78 -14.20 1.81 -9.29
N PRO A 79 -14.10 1.95 -10.63
CA PRO A 79 -15.24 1.74 -11.54
C PRO A 79 -15.88 0.36 -11.38
N THR A 80 -15.07 -0.72 -11.39
CA THR A 80 -15.60 -2.10 -11.29
C THR A 80 -16.37 -2.31 -10.00
N LEU A 81 -15.83 -1.81 -8.87
CA LEU A 81 -16.48 -1.96 -7.58
C LEU A 81 -17.76 -1.11 -7.47
N ALA A 82 -17.73 0.12 -8.00
CA ALA A 82 -18.89 1.00 -8.03
C ALA A 82 -20.01 0.41 -8.90
N ASP A 83 -19.69 -0.07 -10.09
CA ASP A 83 -20.65 -0.69 -11.02
C ASP A 83 -21.21 -1.99 -10.45
N PHE A 84 -20.38 -2.84 -9.84
CA PHE A 84 -20.84 -4.04 -9.14
C PHE A 84 -21.88 -3.69 -8.06
N ILE A 85 -21.59 -2.70 -7.21
CA ILE A 85 -22.49 -2.31 -6.12
C ILE A 85 -23.78 -1.68 -6.68
N ARG A 86 -23.69 -0.84 -7.73
CA ARG A 86 -24.86 -0.23 -8.38
C ARG A 86 -25.77 -1.26 -9.04
N LEU A 87 -25.20 -2.25 -9.72
CA LEU A 87 -25.96 -3.27 -10.46
C LEU A 87 -26.56 -4.34 -9.55
N THR A 88 -25.84 -4.71 -8.48
CA THR A 88 -26.31 -5.77 -7.56
C THR A 88 -27.10 -5.23 -6.37
N HIS A 89 -27.05 -3.92 -6.13
CA HIS A 89 -27.54 -3.27 -4.91
C HIS A 89 -26.96 -3.87 -3.61
N ALA A 90 -25.79 -4.51 -3.70
CA ALA A 90 -25.12 -5.08 -2.54
C ALA A 90 -24.75 -3.98 -1.53
N ASN A 91 -24.77 -4.32 -0.23
CA ASN A 91 -24.36 -3.36 0.79
C ASN A 91 -22.88 -2.99 0.61
N PHE A 92 -22.58 -1.69 0.58
CA PHE A 92 -21.24 -1.16 0.35
C PHE A 92 -20.21 -1.76 1.31
N ALA A 93 -20.44 -1.68 2.63
CA ALA A 93 -19.48 -2.15 3.62
C ALA A 93 -19.24 -3.67 3.58
N TRP A 94 -20.30 -4.45 3.35
CA TRP A 94 -20.18 -5.91 3.18
C TRP A 94 -19.46 -6.28 1.87
N THR A 95 -19.65 -5.50 0.81
CA THR A 95 -18.94 -5.70 -0.46
C THR A 95 -17.44 -5.46 -0.29
N ILE A 96 -17.05 -4.36 0.38
CA ILE A 96 -15.64 -4.08 0.68
C ILE A 96 -15.02 -5.20 1.53
N PHE A 97 -15.75 -5.68 2.55
CA PHE A 97 -15.30 -6.76 3.42
C PHE A 97 -15.11 -8.07 2.67
N GLY A 98 -16.08 -8.46 1.83
CA GLY A 98 -15.97 -9.66 1.00
C GLY A 98 -14.81 -9.58 -0.01
N ALA A 99 -14.64 -8.42 -0.66
CA ALA A 99 -13.53 -8.16 -1.57
C ALA A 99 -12.18 -8.22 -0.85
N TYR A 100 -12.08 -7.69 0.38
CA TYR A 100 -10.88 -7.80 1.21
C TYR A 100 -10.54 -9.27 1.48
N LEU A 101 -11.49 -10.07 2.01
CA LEU A 101 -11.26 -11.49 2.29
C LEU A 101 -10.89 -12.29 1.03
N PHE A 102 -11.54 -12.00 -0.09
CA PHE A 102 -11.23 -12.62 -1.37
C PHE A 102 -9.81 -12.27 -1.83
N SER A 103 -9.41 -11.00 -1.72
CA SER A 103 -8.06 -10.56 -2.07
C SER A 103 -6.97 -11.20 -1.19
N THR A 104 -7.24 -11.38 0.11
CA THR A 104 -6.35 -12.10 1.04
C THR A 104 -6.21 -13.57 0.64
N ALA A 105 -7.32 -14.25 0.33
CA ALA A 105 -7.28 -15.64 -0.14
C ALA A 105 -6.54 -15.76 -1.49
N LEU A 106 -6.70 -14.77 -2.38
CA LEU A 106 -6.03 -14.71 -3.67
C LEU A 106 -4.51 -14.52 -3.51
N PHE A 107 -4.06 -13.69 -2.56
CA PHE A 107 -2.65 -13.54 -2.20
C PHE A 107 -2.03 -14.85 -1.69
N LEU A 108 -2.75 -15.56 -0.81
CA LEU A 108 -2.34 -16.88 -0.33
C LEU A 108 -2.27 -17.92 -1.46
N TYR A 109 -3.25 -17.90 -2.37
CA TYR A 109 -3.23 -18.72 -3.58
C TYR A 109 -2.02 -18.41 -4.47
N ALA A 110 -1.74 -17.14 -4.75
CA ALA A 110 -0.59 -16.74 -5.56
C ALA A 110 0.75 -17.15 -4.92
N SER A 111 0.86 -16.97 -3.60
CA SER A 111 2.01 -17.43 -2.80
C SER A 111 2.19 -18.95 -2.90
N TRP A 112 1.11 -19.73 -2.83
CA TRP A 112 1.14 -21.17 -3.04
C TRP A 112 1.58 -21.55 -4.47
N GLN A 113 1.10 -20.84 -5.49
CA GLN A 113 1.50 -21.09 -6.88
C GLN A 113 3.00 -20.87 -7.09
N ILE A 114 3.59 -19.87 -6.47
CA ILE A 114 5.05 -19.69 -6.46
C ILE A 114 5.73 -20.82 -5.69
N ALA A 115 5.27 -21.11 -4.47
CA ALA A 115 5.86 -22.13 -3.61
C ALA A 115 5.91 -23.52 -4.27
N VAL A 116 4.84 -23.94 -4.96
CA VAL A 116 4.79 -25.23 -5.67
C VAL A 116 5.84 -25.36 -6.77
N ARG A 117 6.21 -24.23 -7.41
CA ARG A 117 7.19 -24.20 -8.52
C ARG A 117 8.63 -24.11 -8.06
N LEU A 118 8.86 -23.58 -6.86
CA LEU A 118 10.20 -23.35 -6.31
C LEU A 118 10.60 -24.39 -5.27
N LEU A 119 9.65 -24.92 -4.50
CA LEU A 119 9.92 -25.74 -3.34
C LEU A 119 9.50 -27.19 -3.59
N ALA A 120 10.43 -28.12 -3.38
CA ALA A 120 10.22 -29.54 -3.67
C ALA A 120 9.32 -30.22 -2.62
N SER A 121 9.49 -29.91 -1.33
CA SER A 121 8.76 -30.60 -0.26
C SER A 121 7.43 -29.94 0.08
N GLN A 122 6.40 -30.75 0.35
CA GLN A 122 5.10 -30.26 0.83
C GLN A 122 5.25 -29.40 2.09
N ARG A 123 6.15 -29.78 3.00
CA ARG A 123 6.45 -29.01 4.22
C ARG A 123 7.00 -27.63 3.92
N ALA A 124 7.94 -27.49 2.98
CA ALA A 124 8.47 -26.19 2.60
C ALA A 124 7.38 -25.32 1.96
N ARG A 125 6.51 -25.90 1.12
CA ARG A 125 5.39 -25.17 0.53
C ARG A 125 4.40 -24.67 1.58
N LEU A 126 4.08 -25.50 2.57
CA LEU A 126 3.26 -25.10 3.71
C LEU A 126 3.95 -24.00 4.54
N GLY A 127 5.25 -24.12 4.79
CA GLY A 127 6.03 -23.08 5.48
C GLY A 127 6.03 -21.74 4.76
N ALA A 128 6.14 -21.75 3.43
CA ALA A 128 6.03 -20.55 2.61
C ALA A 128 4.65 -19.87 2.77
N LEU A 129 3.58 -20.66 2.78
CA LEU A 129 2.22 -20.16 2.97
C LEU A 129 1.98 -19.61 4.38
N TRP A 130 2.45 -20.33 5.42
CA TRP A 130 2.38 -19.88 6.80
C TRP A 130 3.16 -18.60 7.03
N MET A 131 4.34 -18.44 6.42
CA MET A 131 5.11 -17.21 6.51
C MET A 131 4.44 -16.05 5.76
N ALA A 132 3.92 -16.29 4.56
CA ALA A 132 3.17 -15.28 3.81
C ALA A 132 1.94 -14.79 4.59
N ALA A 133 1.26 -15.69 5.31
CA ALA A 133 0.17 -15.31 6.20
C ALA A 133 0.67 -14.57 7.45
N ALA A 134 1.73 -15.06 8.10
CA ALA A 134 2.26 -14.47 9.33
C ALA A 134 2.80 -13.05 9.12
N LEU A 135 3.43 -12.80 7.97
CA LEU A 135 4.05 -11.53 7.59
C LEU A 135 3.21 -10.73 6.58
N TYR A 136 1.90 -10.97 6.54
CA TYR A 136 0.98 -10.38 5.57
C TYR A 136 1.04 -8.84 5.55
N SER A 137 1.10 -8.18 6.71
CA SER A 137 1.23 -6.72 6.84
C SER A 137 2.66 -6.26 7.16
N LEU A 138 3.69 -7.04 6.79
CA LEU A 138 5.09 -6.66 7.03
C LEU A 138 5.44 -5.37 6.25
N PRO A 139 5.99 -4.33 6.91
CA PRO A 139 6.49 -3.15 6.23
C PRO A 139 7.63 -3.46 5.25
N VAL A 140 7.55 -2.89 4.06
CA VAL A 140 8.54 -3.01 3.00
C VAL A 140 9.52 -1.86 3.14
N ALA A 141 10.54 -2.06 3.99
CA ALA A 141 11.57 -1.07 4.29
C ALA A 141 10.95 0.32 4.61
N GLY A 142 11.50 1.40 4.03
CA GLY A 142 10.97 2.76 4.15
C GLY A 142 10.03 3.18 3.02
N THR A 143 9.42 2.24 2.28
CA THR A 143 8.63 2.56 1.08
C THR A 143 7.21 3.08 1.36
N ALA A 144 6.81 3.16 2.64
CA ALA A 144 5.43 3.35 3.10
C ALA A 144 4.45 2.29 2.56
N LEU A 145 4.95 1.13 2.12
CA LEU A 145 4.14 -0.01 1.76
C LEU A 145 4.26 -1.12 2.81
N VAL A 146 3.21 -1.91 2.93
CA VAL A 146 3.26 -3.25 3.51
C VAL A 146 3.07 -4.30 2.41
N ILE A 147 3.38 -5.57 2.67
CA ILE A 147 3.18 -6.64 1.68
C ILE A 147 1.71 -6.69 1.22
N MET A 148 0.78 -6.71 2.16
CA MET A 148 -0.65 -6.57 1.92
C MET A 148 -1.28 -5.70 3.00
N ASP A 149 -2.16 -4.80 2.58
CA ASP A 149 -2.79 -3.84 3.48
C ASP A 149 -3.89 -4.51 4.32
N PRO A 150 -4.14 -4.08 5.58
CA PRO A 150 -5.28 -4.52 6.40
C PRO A 150 -6.60 -3.86 5.96
N TYR A 151 -6.68 -3.39 4.72
CA TYR A 151 -7.81 -2.70 4.11
C TYR A 151 -7.78 -2.89 2.60
N LEU A 152 -8.88 -2.55 1.93
CA LEU A 152 -9.03 -2.78 0.50
C LEU A 152 -8.48 -1.60 -0.32
N THR A 153 -7.55 -1.90 -1.23
CA THR A 153 -7.05 -0.96 -2.25
C THR A 153 -6.96 -1.65 -3.61
N ALA A 154 -6.58 -0.92 -4.65
CA ALA A 154 -6.21 -1.54 -5.92
C ALA A 154 -5.06 -2.56 -5.78
N ARG A 155 -4.14 -2.33 -4.84
CA ARG A 155 -2.99 -3.22 -4.57
C ARG A 155 -3.43 -4.57 -4.04
N SER A 156 -4.54 -4.64 -3.31
CA SER A 156 -5.11 -5.90 -2.82
C SER A 156 -5.32 -6.92 -3.95
N PHE A 157 -5.60 -6.45 -5.16
CA PHE A 157 -5.75 -7.32 -6.34
C PHE A 157 -4.52 -7.32 -7.26
N SER A 158 -3.82 -6.20 -7.45
CA SER A 158 -2.66 -6.18 -8.34
C SER A 158 -1.50 -7.06 -7.82
N THR A 159 -1.21 -7.02 -6.52
CA THR A 159 -0.11 -7.82 -5.91
C THR A 159 -0.24 -9.32 -6.17
N PRO A 160 -1.37 -10.00 -5.88
CA PRO A 160 -1.48 -11.40 -6.23
C PRO A 160 -1.37 -11.68 -7.74
N LEU A 161 -1.85 -10.77 -8.60
CA LEU A 161 -1.72 -10.92 -10.05
C LEU A 161 -0.27 -10.78 -10.50
N ASP A 162 0.51 -9.87 -9.89
CA ASP A 162 1.95 -9.73 -10.11
C ASP A 162 2.69 -11.03 -9.74
N LEU A 163 2.34 -11.64 -8.59
CA LEU A 163 2.89 -12.94 -8.19
C LEU A 163 2.44 -14.08 -9.14
N LEU A 164 1.21 -14.05 -9.65
CA LEU A 164 0.74 -15.03 -10.65
C LEU A 164 1.45 -14.83 -12.01
N ALA A 165 1.82 -13.61 -12.37
CA ALA A 165 2.64 -13.34 -13.55
C ALA A 165 4.03 -13.97 -13.42
N VAL A 166 4.68 -13.79 -12.26
CA VAL A 166 5.96 -14.46 -11.94
C VAL A 166 5.78 -15.98 -12.00
N SER A 167 4.70 -16.51 -11.42
CA SER A 167 4.39 -17.94 -11.43
C SER A 167 4.25 -18.50 -12.85
N ALA A 168 3.54 -17.80 -13.72
CA ALA A 168 3.39 -18.18 -15.13
C ALA A 168 4.71 -18.04 -15.91
N ALA A 169 5.55 -17.06 -15.57
CA ALA A 169 6.86 -16.87 -16.19
C ALA A 169 7.81 -18.02 -15.86
N LEU A 170 7.77 -18.54 -14.62
CA LEU A 170 8.53 -19.73 -14.20
C LEU A 170 8.11 -21.00 -14.96
N ASP A 171 6.87 -21.07 -15.43
CA ASP A 171 6.36 -22.16 -16.29
C ASP A 171 6.62 -21.91 -17.78
N ARG A 172 7.30 -20.81 -18.14
CA ARG A 172 7.50 -20.35 -19.53
C ARG A 172 6.19 -20.13 -20.29
N ARG A 173 5.08 -19.88 -19.59
CA ARG A 173 3.76 -19.60 -20.17
C ARG A 173 3.61 -18.09 -20.42
N TYR A 174 4.38 -17.55 -21.35
CA TYR A 174 4.50 -16.09 -21.56
C TYR A 174 3.18 -15.39 -21.93
N VAL A 175 2.28 -16.06 -22.64
CA VAL A 175 0.94 -15.51 -22.91
C VAL A 175 0.18 -15.31 -21.61
N ARG A 176 0.20 -16.29 -20.71
CA ARG A 176 -0.44 -16.21 -19.39
C ARG A 176 0.23 -15.15 -18.50
N THR A 177 1.56 -15.04 -18.57
CA THR A 177 2.31 -13.96 -17.91
C THR A 177 1.83 -12.59 -18.39
N GLY A 178 1.70 -12.39 -19.71
CA GLY A 178 1.20 -11.15 -20.30
C GLY A 178 -0.22 -10.82 -19.84
N ILE A 179 -1.13 -11.80 -19.83
CA ILE A 179 -2.50 -11.63 -19.33
C ILE A 179 -2.49 -11.15 -17.88
N TRP A 180 -1.72 -11.78 -16.99
CA TRP A 180 -1.66 -11.37 -15.59
C TRP A 180 -1.10 -9.97 -15.40
N LEU A 181 -0.04 -9.60 -16.14
CA LEU A 181 0.52 -8.26 -16.10
C LEU A 181 -0.45 -7.20 -16.64
N VAL A 182 -1.20 -7.49 -17.69
CA VAL A 182 -2.25 -6.59 -18.20
C VAL A 182 -3.35 -6.40 -17.17
N LEU A 183 -3.85 -7.49 -16.56
CA LEU A 183 -4.86 -7.39 -15.50
C LEU A 183 -4.35 -6.63 -14.28
N ALA A 184 -3.09 -6.87 -13.87
CA ALA A 184 -2.46 -6.11 -12.80
C ALA A 184 -2.31 -4.63 -13.18
N ALA A 185 -1.94 -4.31 -14.41
CA ALA A 185 -1.77 -2.94 -14.89
C ALA A 185 -3.10 -2.18 -14.96
N LEU A 186 -4.20 -2.85 -15.35
CA LEU A 186 -5.54 -2.27 -15.32
C LEU A 186 -5.98 -1.90 -13.90
N LEU A 187 -5.51 -2.63 -12.88
CA LEU A 187 -5.83 -2.35 -11.48
C LEU A 187 -4.86 -1.33 -10.87
N HIS A 188 -3.56 -1.48 -11.08
CA HIS A 188 -2.54 -0.61 -10.53
C HIS A 188 -1.33 -0.51 -11.47
N PRO A 189 -1.29 0.47 -12.39
CA PRO A 189 -0.27 0.58 -13.43
C PRO A 189 1.18 0.59 -12.91
N LEU A 190 1.43 1.36 -11.83
CA LEU A 190 2.78 1.50 -11.29
C LEU A 190 3.33 0.19 -10.69
N MET A 191 2.53 -0.54 -9.89
CA MET A 191 2.96 -1.83 -9.32
C MET A 191 3.18 -2.87 -10.43
N ALA A 192 2.29 -2.90 -11.42
CA ALA A 192 2.44 -3.78 -12.57
C ALA A 192 3.68 -3.47 -13.43
N ALA A 193 4.09 -2.19 -13.51
CA ALA A 193 5.34 -1.81 -14.19
C ALA A 193 6.58 -2.38 -13.46
N PHE A 194 6.58 -2.36 -12.12
CA PHE A 194 7.63 -3.00 -11.34
C PHE A 194 7.64 -4.52 -11.50
N ALA A 195 6.46 -5.15 -11.48
CA ALA A 195 6.33 -6.58 -11.75
C ALA A 195 6.80 -6.94 -13.17
N PHE A 196 6.45 -6.14 -14.17
CA PHE A 196 6.93 -6.30 -15.54
C PHE A 196 8.46 -6.22 -15.62
N ALA A 197 9.07 -5.20 -15.01
CA ALA A 197 10.52 -5.05 -14.97
C ALA A 197 11.18 -6.29 -14.33
N PHE A 198 10.67 -6.75 -13.19
CA PHE A 198 11.14 -7.97 -12.54
C PHE A 198 11.00 -9.21 -13.43
N VAL A 199 9.83 -9.42 -14.04
CA VAL A 199 9.54 -10.57 -14.90
C VAL A 199 10.42 -10.59 -16.14
N VAL A 200 10.67 -9.44 -16.78
CA VAL A 200 11.54 -9.37 -17.97
C VAL A 200 12.98 -9.78 -17.61
N ILE A 201 13.51 -9.30 -16.48
CA ILE A 201 14.83 -9.71 -15.98
C ILE A 201 14.85 -11.20 -15.66
N LEU A 202 13.82 -11.72 -14.97
CA LEU A 202 13.68 -13.14 -14.68
C LEU A 202 13.68 -14.01 -15.95
N VAL A 203 12.93 -13.60 -16.98
CA VAL A 203 12.85 -14.31 -18.26
C VAL A 203 14.19 -14.26 -19.02
N ALA A 204 14.91 -13.13 -18.96
CA ALA A 204 16.24 -13.02 -19.54
C ALA A 204 17.23 -14.00 -18.86
N LEU A 205 17.20 -14.11 -17.54
CA LEU A 205 18.01 -15.05 -16.78
C LEU A 205 17.63 -16.51 -17.06
N ASP A 206 16.32 -16.83 -17.11
CA ASP A 206 15.84 -18.18 -17.42
C ASP A 206 16.21 -18.66 -18.83
N ARG A 207 16.41 -17.72 -19.76
CA ARG A 207 16.92 -17.99 -21.11
C ARG A 207 18.44 -17.96 -21.21
N GLU A 208 19.15 -17.95 -20.08
CA GLU A 208 20.60 -17.91 -20.01
C GLU A 208 21.21 -16.67 -20.73
N ARG A 209 20.52 -15.53 -20.67
CA ARG A 209 20.97 -14.24 -21.23
C ARG A 209 21.29 -13.22 -20.12
N PRO A 210 22.25 -13.49 -19.22
CA PRO A 210 22.56 -12.59 -18.10
C PRO A 210 23.10 -11.22 -18.56
N ARG A 211 23.84 -11.18 -19.68
CA ARG A 211 24.31 -9.92 -20.27
C ARG A 211 23.15 -9.03 -20.70
N PHE A 212 22.12 -9.61 -21.32
CA PHE A 212 20.92 -8.88 -21.72
C PHE A 212 20.15 -8.36 -20.49
N ALA A 213 20.00 -9.18 -19.45
CA ALA A 213 19.41 -8.76 -18.17
C ALA A 213 20.16 -7.55 -17.58
N LEU A 214 21.49 -7.61 -17.52
CA LEU A 214 22.31 -6.51 -17.03
C LEU A 214 22.18 -5.26 -17.90
N SER A 215 22.17 -5.40 -19.23
CA SER A 215 21.96 -4.28 -20.15
C SER A 215 20.63 -3.58 -19.90
N LEU A 216 19.54 -4.31 -19.65
CA LEU A 216 18.24 -3.71 -19.33
C LEU A 216 18.28 -2.89 -18.03
N CYS A 217 18.96 -3.39 -16.99
CA CYS A 217 19.18 -2.65 -15.74
C CYS A 217 19.97 -1.36 -15.98
N VAL A 218 21.08 -1.45 -16.71
CA VAL A 218 21.90 -0.29 -17.07
C VAL A 218 21.09 0.73 -17.88
N MET A 219 20.29 0.28 -18.84
CA MET A 219 19.41 1.16 -19.61
C MET A 219 18.38 1.88 -18.73
N GLY A 220 17.81 1.21 -17.73
CA GLY A 220 16.91 1.85 -16.76
C GLY A 220 17.62 2.94 -15.93
N ILE A 221 18.83 2.65 -15.46
CA ILE A 221 19.67 3.63 -14.73
C ILE A 221 20.02 4.81 -15.63
N LEU A 222 20.43 4.57 -16.88
CA LEU A 222 20.75 5.62 -17.85
C LEU A 222 19.53 6.47 -18.20
N ALA A 223 18.35 5.85 -18.38
CA ALA A 223 17.12 6.58 -18.62
C ALA A 223 16.76 7.51 -17.45
N ALA A 224 16.94 7.05 -16.22
CA ALA A 224 16.77 7.88 -15.02
C ALA A 224 17.80 9.02 -14.97
N ALA A 225 19.06 8.75 -15.30
CA ALA A 225 20.11 9.77 -15.37
C ALA A 225 19.78 10.85 -16.41
N ILE A 226 19.33 10.44 -17.60
CA ILE A 226 18.91 11.36 -18.67
C ILE A 226 17.71 12.18 -18.23
N ALA A 227 16.68 11.56 -17.63
CA ALA A 227 15.50 12.27 -17.13
C ALA A 227 15.87 13.28 -16.02
N TYR A 228 16.75 12.90 -15.10
CA TYR A 228 17.30 13.78 -14.08
C TYR A 228 18.02 14.97 -14.71
N TRP A 229 18.96 14.73 -15.63
CA TRP A 229 19.73 15.80 -16.28
C TRP A 229 18.84 16.78 -17.05
N ASN A 230 17.86 16.28 -17.79
CA ASN A 230 16.90 17.11 -18.53
C ASN A 230 15.97 17.93 -17.62
N SER A 231 15.83 17.55 -16.36
CA SER A 231 14.96 18.25 -15.40
C SER A 231 15.70 19.19 -14.44
N LEU A 232 17.05 19.20 -14.45
CA LEU A 232 17.87 20.04 -13.54
C LEU A 232 17.50 21.52 -13.57
N PHE A 233 17.14 22.04 -14.75
CA PHE A 233 16.84 23.45 -14.98
C PHE A 233 15.34 23.74 -15.06
N GLN A 234 14.49 22.74 -14.86
CA GLN A 234 13.03 22.94 -14.86
C GLN A 234 12.63 23.64 -13.55
N PRO A 235 11.80 24.69 -13.61
CA PRO A 235 11.37 25.40 -12.41
C PRO A 235 10.53 24.48 -11.53
N ILE A 236 10.86 24.44 -10.24
CA ILE A 236 10.12 23.68 -9.24
C ILE A 236 9.09 24.61 -8.60
N PHE A 237 7.80 24.28 -8.75
CA PHE A 237 6.74 24.99 -8.06
C PHE A 237 6.91 24.86 -6.54
N ILE A 238 6.90 25.99 -5.83
CA ILE A 238 7.08 26.02 -4.36
C ILE A 238 6.02 25.15 -3.66
N ALA A 239 4.76 25.23 -4.11
CA ALA A 239 3.65 24.44 -3.58
C ALA A 239 3.87 22.92 -3.75
N TYR A 240 4.47 22.49 -4.87
CA TYR A 240 4.77 21.08 -5.09
C TYR A 240 5.89 20.62 -4.18
N ARG A 241 6.96 21.43 -4.07
CA ARG A 241 8.05 21.17 -3.14
C ARG A 241 7.57 21.06 -1.69
N GLU A 242 6.65 21.93 -1.27
CA GLU A 242 6.06 21.89 0.07
C GLU A 242 5.35 20.55 0.32
N ALA A 243 4.51 20.10 -0.61
CA ALA A 243 3.82 18.81 -0.52
C ALA A 243 4.80 17.63 -0.41
N LEU A 244 5.83 17.59 -1.25
CA LEU A 244 6.82 16.49 -1.24
C LEU A 244 7.66 16.44 0.04
N LEU A 245 7.91 17.59 0.68
CA LEU A 245 8.81 17.70 1.82
C LEU A 245 8.10 17.55 3.17
N LEU A 246 6.79 17.31 3.21
CA LEU A 246 6.07 17.00 4.44
C LEU A 246 6.74 15.88 5.24
N PRO A 247 6.65 15.91 6.59
CA PRO A 247 7.28 14.90 7.44
C PRO A 247 6.85 13.45 7.15
N ALA A 248 5.61 13.22 6.72
CA ALA A 248 5.11 11.88 6.40
C ALA A 248 5.64 11.32 5.07
N HIS A 249 6.27 12.15 4.22
CA HIS A 249 6.75 11.77 2.89
C HIS A 249 8.24 11.39 2.88
N THR A 250 8.76 10.85 3.98
CA THR A 250 10.13 10.30 4.03
C THR A 250 10.35 9.22 2.97
N PHE A 251 9.31 8.43 2.66
CA PHE A 251 9.36 7.34 1.68
C PHE A 251 9.72 7.77 0.26
N LEU A 252 9.50 9.03 -0.10
CA LEU A 252 9.81 9.55 -1.44
C LEU A 252 11.31 9.71 -1.69
N PHE A 253 12.11 9.85 -0.64
CA PHE A 253 13.53 10.18 -0.75
C PHE A 253 14.38 9.24 0.10
N LEU A 254 15.23 8.43 -0.54
CA LEU A 254 16.14 7.53 0.15
C LEU A 254 17.04 8.26 1.17
N GLY A 255 17.42 9.51 0.88
CA GLY A 255 18.20 10.35 1.80
C GLY A 255 17.47 10.79 3.09
N ARG A 256 16.16 10.51 3.22
CA ARG A 256 15.37 10.73 4.44
C ARG A 256 15.07 9.44 5.21
N TRP A 257 15.47 8.29 4.67
CA TRP A 257 15.23 6.99 5.30
C TRP A 257 16.10 6.83 6.54
N GLN A 258 15.53 6.23 7.57
CA GLN A 258 16.23 5.83 8.77
C GLN A 258 17.20 4.66 8.47
N TRP A 259 18.21 4.49 9.32
CA TRP A 259 19.23 3.45 9.13
C TRP A 259 18.61 2.04 9.02
N TYR A 260 17.53 1.76 9.76
CA TYR A 260 16.85 0.47 9.74
C TYR A 260 15.98 0.27 8.49
N GLU A 261 15.49 1.35 7.87
CA GLU A 261 14.79 1.31 6.58
C GLU A 261 15.77 1.04 5.45
N ILE A 262 16.95 1.67 5.48
CA ILE A 262 18.04 1.38 4.54
C ILE A 262 18.52 -0.06 4.71
N ALA A 263 18.69 -0.52 5.95
CA ALA A 263 18.99 -1.93 6.23
C ALA A 263 17.89 -2.86 5.70
N GLY A 264 16.63 -2.45 5.79
CA GLY A 264 15.47 -3.13 5.20
C GLY A 264 15.56 -3.26 3.68
N ALA A 265 16.08 -2.27 2.95
CA ALA A 265 16.28 -2.41 1.49
C ALA A 265 17.50 -3.28 1.14
N VAL A 266 18.59 -3.20 1.92
CA VAL A 266 19.86 -3.89 1.59
C VAL A 266 19.86 -5.36 2.03
N LEU A 267 19.32 -5.68 3.22
CA LEU A 267 19.37 -7.03 3.80
C LEU A 267 18.69 -8.09 2.92
N PRO A 268 17.49 -7.87 2.34
CA PRO A 268 16.88 -8.81 1.41
C PRO A 268 17.78 -9.14 0.22
N LEU A 269 18.50 -8.15 -0.34
CA LEU A 269 19.42 -8.37 -1.47
C LEU A 269 20.59 -9.28 -1.06
N ILE A 270 21.13 -9.09 0.14
CA ILE A 270 22.17 -9.98 0.69
C ILE A 270 21.62 -11.40 0.87
N LEU A 271 20.42 -11.54 1.43
CA LEU A 271 19.77 -12.85 1.62
C LEU A 271 19.50 -13.55 0.28
N PHE A 272 19.08 -12.80 -0.75
CA PHE A 272 18.94 -13.31 -2.10
C PHE A 272 20.29 -13.74 -2.68
N ALA A 273 21.36 -12.97 -2.49
CA ALA A 273 22.69 -13.33 -3.00
C ALA A 273 23.20 -14.64 -2.37
N VAL A 274 23.07 -14.78 -1.05
CA VAL A 274 23.40 -16.01 -0.32
C VAL A 274 22.56 -17.19 -0.83
N THR A 275 21.26 -16.97 -1.06
CA THR A 275 20.34 -18.00 -1.54
C THR A 275 20.67 -18.43 -2.98
N ALA A 276 20.96 -17.49 -3.87
CA ALA A 276 21.36 -17.75 -5.25
C ALA A 276 22.65 -18.59 -5.31
N TRP A 277 23.65 -18.20 -4.52
CA TRP A 277 24.93 -18.91 -4.43
C TRP A 277 24.74 -20.35 -3.93
N LYS A 278 23.97 -20.54 -2.85
CA LYS A 278 23.74 -21.86 -2.25
C LYS A 278 22.85 -22.78 -3.11
N SER A 279 21.90 -22.22 -3.85
CA SER A 279 20.97 -23.01 -4.68
C SER A 279 21.59 -23.46 -6.01
N GLY A 280 22.76 -22.92 -6.36
CA GLY A 280 23.39 -23.10 -7.66
C GLY A 280 22.81 -22.14 -8.69
N LEU A 281 23.69 -21.40 -9.39
CA LEU A 281 23.31 -20.26 -10.24
C LEU A 281 22.36 -20.59 -11.40
N ARG A 282 22.25 -21.86 -11.80
CA ARG A 282 21.34 -22.33 -12.86
C ARG A 282 19.97 -22.79 -12.33
N SER A 283 19.75 -22.77 -11.01
CA SER A 283 18.48 -23.15 -10.43
C SER A 283 17.42 -22.06 -10.63
N ARG A 284 16.14 -22.44 -10.71
CA ARG A 284 15.02 -21.49 -10.78
C ARG A 284 15.01 -20.51 -9.59
N ILE A 285 15.39 -20.98 -8.41
CA ILE A 285 15.52 -20.15 -7.21
C ILE A 285 16.62 -19.11 -7.41
N ALA A 286 17.79 -19.50 -7.94
CA ALA A 286 18.85 -18.55 -8.23
C ALA A 286 18.42 -17.51 -9.27
N HIS A 287 17.67 -17.88 -10.31
CA HIS A 287 17.16 -16.89 -11.28
C HIS A 287 16.24 -15.85 -10.64
N ILE A 288 15.35 -16.25 -9.72
CA ILE A 288 14.51 -15.31 -8.95
C ILE A 288 15.36 -14.41 -8.06
N CYS A 289 16.29 -15.00 -7.32
CA CYS A 289 17.17 -14.24 -6.43
C CYS A 289 18.04 -13.25 -7.21
N LEU A 290 18.58 -13.66 -8.37
CA LEU A 290 19.36 -12.78 -9.25
C LEU A 290 18.49 -11.69 -9.86
N ALA A 291 17.26 -12.00 -10.28
CA ALA A 291 16.32 -10.98 -10.75
C ALA A 291 16.03 -9.94 -9.66
N ALA A 292 15.76 -10.40 -8.44
CA ALA A 292 15.56 -9.54 -7.27
C ALA A 292 16.77 -8.64 -6.99
N ILE A 293 17.98 -9.20 -7.02
CA ILE A 293 19.22 -8.43 -6.84
C ILE A 293 19.37 -7.37 -7.93
N LEU A 294 19.21 -7.76 -9.20
CA LEU A 294 19.39 -6.85 -10.33
C LEU A 294 18.38 -5.70 -10.30
N THR A 295 17.10 -5.98 -10.08
CA THR A 295 16.07 -4.94 -10.03
C THR A 295 16.15 -4.09 -8.77
N GLY A 296 16.36 -4.69 -7.60
CA GLY A 296 16.50 -3.98 -6.33
C GLY A 296 17.73 -3.07 -6.30
N ALA A 297 18.89 -3.57 -6.75
CA ALA A 297 20.11 -2.77 -6.85
C ALA A 297 19.95 -1.62 -7.85
N SER A 298 19.30 -1.87 -8.99
CA SER A 298 19.02 -0.80 -9.98
C SER A 298 18.15 0.30 -9.38
N SER A 299 17.08 -0.08 -8.66
CA SER A 299 16.22 0.89 -7.99
C SER A 299 16.94 1.68 -6.90
N LEU A 300 17.77 1.01 -6.08
CA LEU A 300 18.60 1.68 -5.07
C LEU A 300 19.53 2.72 -5.70
N ILE A 301 20.20 2.36 -6.81
CA ILE A 301 21.06 3.31 -7.54
C ILE A 301 20.22 4.48 -8.05
N ILE A 302 19.06 4.22 -8.66
CA ILE A 302 18.20 5.30 -9.17
C ILE A 302 17.74 6.23 -8.05
N ALA A 303 17.26 5.68 -6.93
CA ALA A 303 16.81 6.45 -5.78
C ALA A 303 17.94 7.26 -5.14
N ALA A 304 19.13 6.68 -5.00
CA ALA A 304 20.28 7.32 -4.36
C ALA A 304 20.84 8.50 -5.16
N PHE A 305 20.91 8.36 -6.50
CA PHE A 305 21.60 9.33 -7.34
C PHE A 305 20.67 10.27 -8.12
N PHE A 306 19.45 9.84 -8.44
CA PHE A 306 18.56 10.58 -9.35
C PHE A 306 17.23 11.02 -8.72
N VAL A 307 17.01 10.74 -7.42
CA VAL A 307 15.85 11.24 -6.66
C VAL A 307 16.30 11.97 -5.38
N PRO A 308 17.08 13.06 -5.48
CA PRO A 308 17.54 13.80 -4.31
C PRO A 308 16.43 14.67 -3.71
N VAL A 309 16.50 14.90 -2.40
CA VAL A 309 15.58 15.78 -1.65
C VAL A 309 15.55 17.22 -2.20
N ARG A 310 16.67 17.68 -2.78
CA ARG A 310 16.81 19.03 -3.34
C ARG A 310 16.14 19.21 -4.71
N GLY A 311 15.72 18.12 -5.36
CA GLY A 311 15.20 18.12 -6.72
C GLY A 311 16.30 17.95 -7.79
N PRO A 312 15.92 17.84 -9.08
CA PRO A 312 14.56 17.92 -9.62
C PRO A 312 13.65 16.76 -9.23
N TYR A 313 12.33 17.02 -9.22
CA TYR A 313 11.32 16.09 -8.72
C TYR A 313 10.61 15.25 -9.80
N LEU A 314 11.15 15.22 -11.03
CA LEU A 314 10.54 14.53 -12.16
C LEU A 314 10.32 13.03 -11.91
N LEU A 315 11.28 12.38 -11.23
CA LEU A 315 11.24 10.94 -10.95
C LEU A 315 10.49 10.58 -9.65
N VAL A 316 10.10 11.57 -8.84
CA VAL A 316 9.42 11.35 -7.56
C VAL A 316 8.10 10.58 -7.72
N PRO A 317 7.21 10.90 -8.70
CA PRO A 317 5.97 10.17 -8.90
C PRO A 317 6.16 8.67 -9.20
N LEU A 318 7.33 8.27 -9.72
CA LEU A 318 7.63 6.87 -10.00
C LEU A 318 7.86 6.06 -8.73
N GLN A 319 8.27 6.70 -7.62
CA GLN A 319 8.48 6.04 -6.32
C GLN A 319 9.29 4.75 -6.45
N VAL A 320 10.44 4.82 -7.15
CA VAL A 320 11.18 3.66 -7.69
C VAL A 320 11.45 2.55 -6.67
N MET A 321 11.68 2.91 -5.40
CA MET A 321 11.90 1.98 -4.30
C MET A 321 10.72 1.03 -4.02
N ARG A 322 9.51 1.33 -4.51
CA ARG A 322 8.35 0.43 -4.41
C ARG A 322 8.52 -0.88 -5.19
N ILE A 323 9.54 -1.03 -6.04
CA ILE A 323 9.91 -2.34 -6.58
C ILE A 323 10.26 -3.35 -5.47
N ASP A 324 10.73 -2.89 -4.31
CA ASP A 324 11.06 -3.77 -3.18
C ASP A 324 9.84 -4.55 -2.66
N HIS A 325 8.61 -4.12 -3.02
CA HIS A 325 7.38 -4.82 -2.66
C HIS A 325 7.33 -6.25 -3.20
N ILE A 326 7.58 -6.45 -4.50
CA ILE A 326 7.59 -7.81 -5.09
C ILE A 326 8.79 -8.63 -4.57
N LEU A 327 9.91 -7.97 -4.26
CA LEU A 327 11.08 -8.60 -3.64
C LEU A 327 10.73 -9.13 -2.25
N TYR A 328 10.11 -8.31 -1.40
CA TYR A 328 9.68 -8.72 -0.07
C TYR A 328 8.67 -9.86 -0.12
N ALA A 329 7.67 -9.80 -1.01
CA ALA A 329 6.69 -10.86 -1.18
C ALA A 329 7.36 -12.20 -1.55
N LEU A 330 8.28 -12.20 -2.52
CA LEU A 330 9.03 -13.40 -2.92
C LEU A 330 10.01 -13.87 -1.82
N GLY A 331 10.65 -12.93 -1.13
CA GLY A 331 11.57 -13.18 -0.03
C GLY A 331 10.88 -13.89 1.13
N VAL A 332 9.70 -13.43 1.53
CA VAL A 332 8.86 -14.05 2.58
C VAL A 332 8.46 -15.48 2.22
N ILE A 333 8.06 -15.73 0.97
CA ILE A 333 7.74 -17.09 0.48
C ILE A 333 8.96 -18.01 0.57
N LEU A 334 10.12 -17.57 0.07
CA LEU A 334 11.36 -18.35 0.11
C LEU A 334 11.84 -18.59 1.56
N PHE A 335 11.73 -17.57 2.41
CA PHE A 335 12.13 -17.65 3.81
C PHE A 335 11.26 -18.64 4.59
N GLY A 336 9.94 -18.62 4.39
CA GLY A 336 9.03 -19.61 4.99
C GLY A 336 9.35 -21.04 4.55
N GLY A 337 9.66 -21.23 3.27
CA GLY A 337 10.11 -22.51 2.75
C GLY A 337 11.40 -23.01 3.40
N LEU A 338 12.37 -22.11 3.58
CA LEU A 338 13.64 -22.40 4.23
C LEU A 338 13.45 -22.78 5.71
N VAL A 339 12.68 -21.99 6.47
CA VAL A 339 12.41 -22.27 7.89
C VAL A 339 11.79 -23.66 8.06
N ALA A 340 10.76 -24.00 7.28
CA ALA A 340 10.11 -25.30 7.35
C ALA A 340 11.02 -26.46 6.89
N HIS A 341 11.94 -26.20 5.95
CA HIS A 341 12.91 -27.20 5.53
C HIS A 341 13.97 -27.47 6.60
N LEU A 342 14.55 -26.42 7.20
CA LEU A 342 15.60 -26.54 8.21
C LEU A 342 15.09 -27.20 9.51
N THR A 343 13.81 -27.03 9.81
CA THR A 343 13.17 -27.58 11.02
C THR A 343 12.52 -28.94 10.78
N ASN A 344 12.82 -29.63 9.68
CA ASN A 344 12.18 -30.89 9.28
C ASN A 344 12.30 -32.02 10.34
N ARG A 345 13.35 -32.03 11.17
CA ARG A 345 13.51 -33.01 12.26
C ARG A 345 12.83 -32.60 13.58
N ARG A 346 12.47 -31.31 13.73
CA ARG A 346 11.89 -30.72 14.94
C ARG A 346 10.79 -29.74 14.53
N THR A 347 9.67 -30.30 14.08
CA THR A 347 8.53 -29.54 13.51
C THR A 347 7.95 -28.50 14.46
N TRP A 348 8.04 -28.74 15.78
CA TRP A 348 7.62 -27.78 16.79
C TRP A 348 8.39 -26.44 16.72
N ILE A 349 9.65 -26.44 16.25
CA ILE A 349 10.43 -25.19 16.09
C ILE A 349 9.82 -24.34 14.97
N ALA A 350 9.39 -24.96 13.87
CA ALA A 350 8.70 -24.25 12.79
C ALA A 350 7.41 -23.61 13.31
N PHE A 351 6.63 -24.38 14.10
CA PHE A 351 5.40 -23.90 14.71
C PHE A 351 5.65 -22.71 15.64
N VAL A 352 6.62 -22.80 16.55
CA VAL A 352 6.99 -21.69 17.45
C VAL A 352 7.44 -20.47 16.65
N PHE A 353 8.24 -20.66 15.59
CA PHE A 353 8.67 -19.55 14.74
C PHE A 353 7.49 -18.83 14.09
N PHE A 354 6.56 -19.58 13.46
CA PHE A 354 5.39 -18.97 12.83
C PHE A 354 4.49 -18.30 13.86
N LEU A 355 4.31 -18.92 15.04
CA LEU A 355 3.55 -18.31 16.14
C LEU A 355 4.17 -16.98 16.58
N LEU A 356 5.49 -16.91 16.75
CA LEU A 356 6.19 -15.67 17.08
C LEU A 356 6.04 -14.62 15.99
N ALA A 357 6.09 -15.01 14.71
CA ALA A 357 5.88 -14.10 13.59
C ALA A 357 4.45 -13.52 13.58
N PHE A 358 3.41 -14.36 13.77
CA PHE A 358 2.02 -13.90 13.91
C PHE A 358 1.86 -12.98 15.12
N THR A 359 2.42 -13.35 16.27
CA THR A 359 2.32 -12.53 17.49
C THR A 359 3.00 -11.18 17.28
N GLY A 360 4.19 -11.15 16.66
CA GLY A 360 4.89 -9.92 16.35
C GLY A 360 4.08 -9.00 15.42
N MET A 361 3.51 -9.54 14.35
CA MET A 361 2.66 -8.76 13.44
C MET A 361 1.30 -8.39 14.05
N GLY A 362 0.75 -9.22 14.93
CA GLY A 362 -0.45 -8.88 15.70
C GLY A 362 -0.22 -7.72 16.66
N ILE A 363 0.94 -7.69 17.34
CA ILE A 363 1.36 -6.56 18.18
C ILE A 363 1.54 -5.31 17.30
N ALA A 364 2.26 -5.42 16.17
CA ALA A 364 2.45 -4.31 15.26
C ALA A 364 1.12 -3.73 14.77
N ALA A 365 0.18 -4.57 14.33
CA ALA A 365 -1.15 -4.15 13.89
C ALA A 365 -1.92 -3.41 14.99
N ARG A 366 -1.86 -3.90 16.25
CA ARG A 366 -2.52 -3.22 17.39
C ARG A 366 -1.89 -1.87 17.72
N LEU A 367 -0.57 -1.74 17.55
CA LEU A 367 0.14 -0.48 17.77
C LEU A 367 -0.09 0.52 16.64
N SER A 368 -0.35 0.06 15.41
CA SER A 368 -0.69 0.93 14.27
C SER A 368 -2.11 1.51 14.38
N TYR A 369 -3.03 0.85 15.08
CA TYR A 369 -4.43 1.25 15.19
C TYR A 369 -4.95 1.28 16.65
N PRO A 370 -4.34 2.09 17.55
CA PRO A 370 -4.69 2.10 18.97
C PRO A 370 -6.11 2.59 19.26
N GLY A 371 -6.65 3.51 18.45
CA GLY A 371 -8.01 4.05 18.57
C GLY A 371 -9.10 3.11 18.06
N CYS A 372 -8.74 2.15 17.19
CA CYS A 372 -9.70 1.28 16.51
C CYS A 372 -9.94 -0.06 17.22
N ARG A 373 -10.96 -0.79 16.77
CA ARG A 373 -11.11 -2.22 17.07
C ARG A 373 -10.16 -2.99 16.15
N ALA A 374 -9.70 -4.17 16.58
CA ALA A 374 -8.88 -5.04 15.72
C ALA A 374 -9.55 -5.36 14.38
N VAL A 375 -10.84 -5.64 14.45
CA VAL A 375 -11.69 -5.88 13.27
C VAL A 375 -12.84 -4.89 13.33
N GLU A 376 -12.91 -4.03 12.32
CA GLU A 376 -13.99 -3.06 12.15
C GLU A 376 -15.08 -3.67 11.28
N TRP A 377 -16.00 -4.39 11.93
CA TRP A 377 -17.07 -5.13 11.26
C TRP A 377 -18.04 -4.20 10.51
N PRO A 378 -18.48 -4.58 9.29
CA PRO A 378 -19.56 -3.87 8.59
C PRO A 378 -20.81 -3.71 9.47
N GLY A 379 -21.33 -2.48 9.56
CA GLY A 379 -22.53 -2.16 10.33
C GLY A 379 -22.33 -1.99 11.84
N LEU A 380 -21.14 -2.27 12.38
CA LEU A 380 -20.85 -2.05 13.79
C LEU A 380 -20.41 -0.61 14.03
N ALA A 381 -20.92 0.02 15.09
CA ALA A 381 -20.51 1.38 15.46
C ALA A 381 -19.01 1.44 15.81
N PRO A 382 -18.28 2.45 15.30
CA PRO A 382 -16.84 2.55 15.50
C PRO A 382 -16.51 2.84 16.97
N LYS A 383 -15.41 2.25 17.44
CA LYS A 383 -14.82 2.58 18.76
C LYS A 383 -14.06 3.91 18.71
N ASN A 384 -13.46 4.21 17.56
CA ASN A 384 -12.64 5.39 17.34
C ASN A 384 -13.51 6.67 17.44
N PRO A 385 -13.17 7.63 18.32
CA PRO A 385 -13.98 8.84 18.53
C PRO A 385 -13.98 9.79 17.33
N TRP A 386 -12.94 9.78 16.49
CA TRP A 386 -12.90 10.52 15.23
C TRP A 386 -13.89 9.93 14.23
N SER A 387 -13.86 8.61 14.04
CA SER A 387 -14.80 7.93 13.15
C SER A 387 -16.26 8.08 13.62
N GLN A 388 -16.51 8.15 14.94
CA GLN A 388 -17.83 8.47 15.48
C GLN A 388 -18.29 9.88 15.06
N ALA A 389 -17.40 10.87 15.14
CA ALA A 389 -17.70 12.23 14.69
C ALA A 389 -17.98 12.28 13.18
N PHE A 390 -17.20 11.55 12.38
CA PHE A 390 -17.40 11.50 10.92
C PHE A 390 -18.74 10.85 10.56
N LEU A 391 -19.13 9.78 11.23
CA LEU A 391 -20.46 9.18 11.05
C LEU A 391 -21.60 10.09 11.53
N TRP A 392 -21.40 10.84 12.63
CA TRP A 392 -22.37 11.84 13.05
C TRP A 392 -22.55 12.93 11.98
N ILE A 393 -21.44 13.44 11.42
CA ILE A 393 -21.45 14.42 10.32
C ILE A 393 -22.26 13.91 9.14
N ARG A 394 -22.09 12.64 8.76
CA ARG A 394 -22.83 12.02 7.66
C ARG A 394 -24.35 12.09 7.85
N GLY A 395 -24.83 11.94 9.08
CA GLY A 395 -26.26 11.94 9.40
C GLY A 395 -26.85 13.33 9.69
N HIS A 396 -26.03 14.32 10.07
CA HIS A 396 -26.51 15.57 10.67
C HIS A 396 -26.08 16.84 9.95
N THR A 397 -25.37 16.74 8.82
CA THR A 397 -25.00 17.90 8.00
C THR A 397 -25.52 17.76 6.57
N PRO A 398 -25.72 18.86 5.82
CA PRO A 398 -26.15 18.79 4.43
C PRO A 398 -25.15 18.02 3.54
N PRO A 399 -25.58 17.24 2.53
CA PRO A 399 -24.66 16.55 1.61
C PRO A 399 -23.67 17.47 0.87
N ALA A 400 -24.06 18.73 0.66
CA ALA A 400 -23.21 19.75 0.04
C ALA A 400 -22.24 20.44 1.02
N ALA A 401 -22.21 20.03 2.29
CA ALA A 401 -21.34 20.64 3.30
C ALA A 401 -19.86 20.42 2.94
N VAL A 402 -19.10 21.49 3.11
CA VAL A 402 -17.65 21.54 2.96
C VAL A 402 -17.05 21.83 4.33
N PHE A 403 -16.22 20.91 4.79
CA PHE A 403 -15.55 20.97 6.07
C PHE A 403 -14.16 21.57 5.95
N ALA A 404 -13.77 22.32 6.98
CA ALA A 404 -12.38 22.70 7.20
C ALA A 404 -11.94 22.29 8.60
N PHE A 405 -10.70 21.87 8.72
CA PHE A 405 -10.07 21.48 9.99
C PHE A 405 -8.57 21.55 9.86
N ASN A 406 -7.87 21.45 10.99
CA ASN A 406 -6.42 21.48 10.99
C ASN A 406 -5.88 20.39 10.05
N PRO A 407 -5.06 20.73 9.03
CA PRO A 407 -4.63 19.77 8.01
C PRO A 407 -3.73 18.66 8.57
N ARG A 408 -3.26 18.82 9.82
CA ARG A 408 -2.54 17.80 10.60
C ARG A 408 -3.46 16.90 11.42
N LEU A 409 -4.77 16.88 11.12
CA LEU A 409 -5.75 16.01 11.79
C LEU A 409 -5.32 14.53 11.71
N VAL A 410 -4.80 14.12 10.56
CA VAL A 410 -4.34 12.73 10.29
C VAL A 410 -3.17 12.28 11.19
N TYR A 411 -2.52 13.20 11.89
CA TYR A 411 -1.44 12.91 12.84
C TYR A 411 -1.88 13.03 14.30
N GLN A 412 -3.16 13.31 14.56
CA GLN A 412 -3.65 13.45 15.92
C GLN A 412 -3.70 12.08 16.61
N PRO A 413 -3.50 12.03 17.94
CA PRO A 413 -3.57 10.79 18.69
C PRO A 413 -4.89 10.05 18.46
N GLU A 414 -4.81 8.74 18.27
CA GLU A 414 -5.95 7.85 18.05
C GLU A 414 -6.80 8.19 16.82
N GLU A 415 -6.36 9.08 15.93
CA GLU A 415 -7.06 9.35 14.67
C GLU A 415 -6.90 8.17 13.70
N ASP A 416 -5.75 7.48 13.75
CA ASP A 416 -5.48 6.24 13.03
C ASP A 416 -5.68 6.33 11.50
N GLU A 417 -5.44 7.52 10.94
CA GLU A 417 -5.58 7.86 9.52
C GLU A 417 -6.95 7.56 8.93
N GLN A 418 -8.01 7.74 9.70
CA GLN A 418 -9.37 7.41 9.31
C GLN A 418 -9.86 8.35 8.21
N GLY A 419 -10.37 7.78 7.12
CA GLY A 419 -10.79 8.54 5.96
C GLY A 419 -12.04 9.37 6.24
N PHE A 420 -11.87 10.67 6.49
CA PHE A 420 -12.97 11.61 6.68
C PHE A 420 -14.00 11.50 5.56
N ARG A 421 -13.60 11.64 4.30
CA ARG A 421 -14.50 11.64 3.13
C ARG A 421 -15.35 10.37 3.04
N VAL A 422 -14.72 9.20 3.16
CA VAL A 422 -15.45 7.93 3.05
C VAL A 422 -16.41 7.73 4.23
N LEU A 423 -16.07 8.18 5.44
CA LEU A 423 -16.94 8.03 6.60
C LEU A 423 -18.05 9.07 6.66
N SER A 424 -17.74 10.34 6.37
CA SER A 424 -18.65 11.47 6.49
C SER A 424 -19.53 11.69 5.27
N GLU A 425 -19.10 11.23 4.08
CA GLU A 425 -19.71 11.59 2.80
C GLU A 425 -19.84 13.10 2.60
N ARG A 426 -18.91 13.88 3.15
CA ARG A 426 -18.82 15.33 2.97
C ARG A 426 -17.51 15.70 2.32
N SER A 427 -17.52 16.87 1.68
CA SER A 427 -16.31 17.48 1.16
C SER A 427 -15.46 18.03 2.29
N GLN A 428 -14.14 18.05 2.11
CA GLN A 428 -13.21 18.75 2.98
C GLN A 428 -12.26 19.62 2.16
N LEU A 429 -11.77 20.70 2.74
CA LEU A 429 -10.52 21.30 2.26
C LEU A 429 -9.37 20.30 2.42
N PRO A 430 -8.41 20.27 1.48
CA PRO A 430 -7.33 19.30 1.50
C PRO A 430 -6.44 19.40 2.74
N ASP A 431 -6.04 18.23 3.23
CA ASP A 431 -5.19 18.06 4.41
C ASP A 431 -3.77 17.59 4.04
N ASP A 432 -2.96 17.25 5.05
CA ASP A 432 -1.61 16.75 4.83
C ASP A 432 -1.57 15.39 4.10
N LYS A 433 -2.65 14.60 4.15
CA LYS A 433 -2.74 13.31 3.45
C LYS A 433 -3.00 13.48 1.96
N ASP A 434 -3.77 14.50 1.58
CA ASP A 434 -3.97 14.87 0.18
C ASP A 434 -2.66 15.28 -0.53
N ALA A 435 -1.61 15.61 0.22
CA ALA A 435 -0.28 15.83 -0.34
C ALA A 435 0.29 14.57 -1.01
N GLY A 436 -0.11 13.37 -0.59
CA GLY A 436 0.27 12.11 -1.24
C GLY A 436 -0.31 12.00 -2.66
N VAL A 437 -1.52 12.53 -2.88
CA VAL A 437 -2.13 12.67 -4.20
C VAL A 437 -1.34 13.70 -5.03
N VAL A 438 -0.95 14.82 -4.42
CA VAL A 438 -0.11 15.84 -5.07
C VAL A 438 1.24 15.28 -5.50
N ALA A 439 1.84 14.37 -4.72
CA ALA A 439 3.10 13.72 -5.06
C ALA A 439 3.04 12.88 -6.35
N VAL A 440 1.84 12.43 -6.74
CA VAL A 440 1.59 11.71 -8.01
C VAL A 440 1.05 12.64 -9.08
N PHE A 441 0.26 13.64 -8.70
CA PHE A 441 -0.38 14.63 -9.58
C PHE A 441 0.05 16.06 -9.24
N PRO A 442 1.21 16.52 -9.75
CA PRO A 442 1.74 17.85 -9.42
C PRO A 442 0.82 19.01 -9.80
N SER A 443 -0.11 18.83 -10.74
CA SER A 443 -1.11 19.83 -11.12
C SER A 443 -2.02 20.26 -9.97
N LEU A 444 -2.17 19.44 -8.93
CA LEU A 444 -3.00 19.76 -7.76
C LEU A 444 -2.25 20.60 -6.71
N ALA A 445 -0.93 20.79 -6.85
CA ALA A 445 -0.09 21.40 -5.82
C ALA A 445 -0.53 22.80 -5.41
N PHE A 446 -0.84 23.68 -6.37
CA PHE A 446 -1.25 25.06 -6.07
C PHE A 446 -2.56 25.12 -5.30
N ARG A 447 -3.53 24.30 -5.71
CA ARG A 447 -4.83 24.22 -5.04
C ARG A 447 -4.68 23.67 -3.62
N TRP A 448 -3.93 22.58 -3.49
CA TRP A 448 -3.61 21.97 -2.21
C TRP A 448 -2.98 22.99 -1.26
N ALA A 449 -1.90 23.67 -1.67
CA ALA A 449 -1.21 24.63 -0.82
C ALA A 449 -2.11 25.79 -0.40
N ARG A 450 -2.92 26.35 -1.33
CA ARG A 450 -3.85 27.43 -1.01
C ARG A 450 -4.87 27.03 0.06
N GLU A 451 -5.53 25.90 -0.13
CA GLU A 451 -6.63 25.48 0.76
C GLU A 451 -6.11 24.89 2.09
N ARG A 452 -4.98 24.18 2.04
CA ARG A 452 -4.29 23.70 3.24
C ARG A 452 -3.78 24.85 4.10
N ASN A 453 -3.10 25.83 3.50
CA ASN A 453 -2.48 26.91 4.27
C ASN A 453 -3.53 27.81 4.93
N ALA A 454 -4.73 27.90 4.35
CA ALA A 454 -5.90 28.56 4.93
C ALA A 454 -6.43 27.89 6.21
N THR A 455 -6.00 26.65 6.54
CA THR A 455 -6.51 25.89 7.70
C THR A 455 -5.44 25.57 8.74
N LEU A 456 -4.19 26.01 8.55
CA LEU A 456 -3.06 25.69 9.45
C LEU A 456 -3.28 26.16 10.89
N HIS A 457 -3.89 27.33 11.08
CA HIS A 457 -4.06 27.97 12.39
C HIS A 457 -5.53 27.99 12.85
N ILE A 458 -6.39 27.22 12.18
CA ILE A 458 -7.85 27.19 12.40
C ILE A 458 -8.24 26.90 13.86
N ASN A 459 -7.42 26.16 14.60
CA ASN A 459 -7.68 25.81 16.00
C ASN A 459 -7.51 27.02 16.96
N THR A 460 -6.67 27.98 16.60
CA THR A 460 -6.27 29.12 17.45
C THR A 460 -6.77 30.47 16.95
N GLU A 461 -7.21 30.54 15.70
CA GLU A 461 -7.79 31.75 15.10
C GLU A 461 -9.08 32.20 15.78
N SER A 462 -9.35 33.50 15.72
CA SER A 462 -10.64 34.06 16.12
C SER A 462 -11.73 33.66 15.14
N ASP A 463 -12.98 33.68 15.59
CA ASP A 463 -14.13 33.40 14.73
C ASP A 463 -14.21 34.34 13.51
N ALA A 464 -13.87 35.62 13.68
CA ALA A 464 -13.82 36.59 12.59
C ALA A 464 -12.80 36.21 11.51
N GLU A 465 -11.60 35.77 11.90
CA GLU A 465 -10.56 35.38 10.96
C GLU A 465 -10.94 34.07 10.24
N ARG A 466 -11.51 33.09 10.97
CA ARG A 466 -12.04 31.85 10.37
C ARG A 466 -13.06 32.15 9.28
N VAL A 467 -14.04 33.02 9.54
CA VAL A 467 -15.06 33.39 8.54
C VAL A 467 -14.40 34.05 7.32
N LYS A 468 -13.54 35.04 7.56
CA LYS A 468 -12.85 35.80 6.50
C LYS A 468 -12.03 34.91 5.57
N ILE A 469 -11.32 33.92 6.12
CA ILE A 469 -10.44 33.03 5.36
C ILE A 469 -11.25 31.90 4.69
N LEU A 470 -12.21 31.30 5.39
CA LEU A 470 -12.82 30.02 4.99
C LEU A 470 -14.10 30.20 4.18
N ALA A 471 -14.87 31.27 4.39
CA ALA A 471 -16.10 31.52 3.63
C ALA A 471 -15.84 31.65 2.10
N PRO A 472 -14.78 32.35 1.63
CA PRO A 472 -14.44 32.39 0.20
C PRO A 472 -14.07 31.03 -0.40
N LEU A 473 -13.68 30.06 0.44
CA LEU A 473 -13.37 28.68 0.03
C LEU A 473 -14.61 27.77 0.04
N GLY A 474 -15.79 28.32 0.32
CA GLY A 474 -17.07 27.58 0.35
C GLY A 474 -17.24 26.71 1.60
N VAL A 475 -16.44 26.92 2.64
CA VAL A 475 -16.55 26.17 3.90
C VAL A 475 -17.86 26.54 4.61
N THR A 476 -18.54 25.53 5.12
CA THR A 476 -19.82 25.67 5.86
C THR A 476 -19.74 25.07 7.25
N TRP A 477 -18.77 24.19 7.49
CA TRP A 477 -18.59 23.51 8.76
C TRP A 477 -17.12 23.41 9.15
N LEU A 478 -16.87 23.39 10.45
CA LEU A 478 -15.55 23.26 11.04
C LEU A 478 -15.49 22.02 11.91
N LEU A 479 -14.37 21.30 11.87
CA LEU A 479 -13.99 20.39 12.95
C LEU A 479 -12.89 21.05 13.78
N LEU A 480 -13.19 21.31 15.05
CA LEU A 480 -12.28 21.97 15.99
C LEU A 480 -11.99 21.06 17.19
N PRO A 481 -10.81 21.18 17.83
CA PRO A 481 -10.57 20.57 19.12
C PRO A 481 -11.61 21.01 20.17
N PRO A 482 -11.94 20.18 21.17
CA PRO A 482 -12.97 20.50 22.17
C PRO A 482 -12.69 21.82 22.89
N ASN A 483 -11.41 22.08 23.18
CA ASN A 483 -10.91 23.26 23.88
C ASN A 483 -10.74 24.51 22.99
N ALA A 484 -10.92 24.43 21.68
CA ALA A 484 -10.77 25.58 20.80
C ALA A 484 -11.85 26.63 21.10
N ALA A 485 -11.48 27.88 21.35
CA ALA A 485 -12.45 28.95 21.61
C ALA A 485 -13.26 29.24 20.34
N THR A 486 -14.59 29.24 20.43
CA THR A 486 -15.51 29.63 19.37
C THR A 486 -16.90 29.92 19.95
N GLN A 487 -17.60 30.88 19.36
CA GLN A 487 -18.99 31.20 19.62
C GLN A 487 -19.93 30.57 18.58
N PHE A 488 -19.38 29.87 17.58
CA PHE A 488 -20.18 29.17 16.59
C PHE A 488 -21.03 28.05 17.21
N PRO A 489 -22.23 27.79 16.69
CA PRO A 489 -23.03 26.63 17.13
C PRO A 489 -22.28 25.33 16.86
N CYS A 490 -21.98 24.57 17.90
CA CYS A 490 -21.33 23.26 17.81
C CYS A 490 -22.27 22.14 18.27
N PRO A 491 -23.22 21.69 17.42
CA PRO A 491 -24.23 20.69 17.79
C PRO A 491 -23.68 19.30 18.13
N TYR A 492 -22.40 19.05 17.85
CA TYR A 492 -21.72 17.82 18.24
C TYR A 492 -20.40 18.11 18.93
N SER A 493 -20.15 17.39 20.01
CA SER A 493 -18.86 17.35 20.68
C SER A 493 -18.63 15.98 21.32
N ASN A 494 -17.39 15.52 21.29
CA ASN A 494 -16.92 14.40 22.08
C ASN A 494 -15.53 14.72 22.65
N ARG A 495 -14.84 13.71 23.19
CA ARG A 495 -13.53 13.88 23.84
C ARG A 495 -12.39 14.37 22.91
N VAL A 496 -12.50 14.23 21.59
CA VAL A 496 -11.41 14.58 20.65
C VAL A 496 -11.75 15.75 19.72
N VAL A 497 -13.03 16.03 19.48
CA VAL A 497 -13.45 17.03 18.49
C VAL A 497 -14.84 17.58 18.79
N LYS A 498 -15.12 18.77 18.26
CA LYS A 498 -16.46 19.33 18.10
C LYS A 498 -16.69 19.77 16.65
N ALA A 499 -17.91 19.56 16.16
CA ALA A 499 -18.33 19.97 14.83
C ALA A 499 -19.17 21.24 14.96
N CYS A 500 -18.71 22.31 14.32
CA CYS A 500 -19.29 23.65 14.45
C CYS A 500 -19.72 24.19 13.10
N GLN A 501 -20.86 24.87 13.06
CA GLN A 501 -21.38 25.48 11.85
C GLN A 501 -20.72 26.84 11.62
N LEU A 502 -20.10 27.04 10.46
CA LEU A 502 -19.60 28.35 10.08
C LEU A 502 -20.80 29.23 9.69
N PRO A 503 -20.97 30.43 10.28
CA PRO A 503 -22.07 31.31 9.90
C PRO A 503 -21.93 31.68 8.42
N GLY A 504 -22.99 31.46 7.65
CA GLY A 504 -23.05 31.85 6.25
C GLY A 504 -23.20 33.36 6.11
N HIS A 505 -22.69 33.91 5.01
CA HIS A 505 -23.31 35.10 4.43
C HIS A 505 -24.70 34.67 3.94
N SER A 506 -25.74 35.08 4.66
CA SER A 506 -27.12 35.03 4.17
C SER A 506 -27.27 35.81 2.87
#